data_AF-A0A3C1UXA4-F1
#
_entry.id   AF-A0A3C1UXA4-F1
#
_cell.length_a   1.000
_cell.length_b   1.000
_cell.length_c   1.000
_cell.angle_alpha   90.00
_cell.angle_beta   90.00
_cell.angle_gamma   90.00
#
_symmetry.space_group_name_H-M   'P 1'
#
loop_
_entity.id
_entity.type
_entity.pdbx_description
1 polymer ?
#
loop_
_entity_poly.entity_id
_entity_poly.type
_entity_poly.pdbx_seq_one_letter_code
_entity_poly.pdbx_strand_id
1 'polypeptide(L)' 'PVSFYSAEDLKMVKGSFTPSTFVQSVTGIDNVCERAALYGAEKLIVKKNALNGVTAAIAAEKWEVRFE' A
#
# COMPACT_ATOMS: atom_id res chain seq x y z
N PRO A 1 4.38 11.75 -11.01
CA PRO A 1 2.93 12.08 -10.91
C PRO A 1 2.34 11.46 -9.64
N VAL A 2 1.27 12.05 -9.09
CA VAL A 2 0.53 11.47 -7.94
C VAL A 2 -0.76 10.82 -8.45
N SER A 3 -1.12 9.68 -7.88
CA SER A 3 -2.34 8.94 -8.17
C SER A 3 -3.15 8.73 -6.91
N PHE A 4 -4.48 8.74 -7.03
CA PHE A 4 -5.42 8.52 -5.94
C PHE A 4 -6.37 7.38 -6.30
N TYR A 5 -6.72 6.56 -5.31
CA TYR A 5 -7.55 5.37 -5.47
C TYR A 5 -8.71 5.42 -4.48
N SER A 6 -9.88 4.88 -4.86
CA SER A 6 -11.03 4.78 -3.97
C SER A 6 -10.82 3.71 -2.87
N ALA A 7 -11.64 3.74 -1.83
CA ALA A 7 -11.60 2.70 -0.80
C ALA A 7 -11.92 1.32 -1.39
N GLU A 8 -12.84 1.27 -2.34
CA GLU A 8 -13.24 0.08 -3.10
C GLU A 8 -12.07 -0.49 -3.90
N ASP A 9 -11.33 0.37 -4.62
CA ASP A 9 -10.12 -0.03 -5.38
C ASP A 9 -9.08 -0.65 -4.45
N LEU A 10 -8.81 0.00 -3.32
CA LEU A 10 -7.81 -0.47 -2.36
C LEU A 10 -8.24 -1.78 -1.70
N LYS A 11 -9.53 -1.99 -1.43
CA LYS A 11 -10.07 -3.21 -0.83
C LYS A 11 -9.85 -4.44 -1.73
N MET A 12 -9.80 -4.25 -3.04
CA MET A 12 -9.54 -5.32 -4.02
C MET A 12 -8.07 -5.77 -4.06
N VAL A 13 -7.13 -4.95 -3.56
CA VAL A 13 -5.71 -5.30 -3.51
C VAL A 13 -5.50 -6.47 -2.54
N LYS A 14 -4.98 -7.57 -3.07
CA LYS A 14 -4.67 -8.78 -2.29
C LYS A 14 -3.29 -8.65 -1.66
N GLY A 15 -3.16 -9.08 -0.42
CA GLY A 15 -1.90 -9.04 0.32
C GLY A 15 -2.11 -9.14 1.82
N SER A 16 -1.01 -9.24 2.56
CA SER A 16 -1.03 -9.11 4.02
C SER A 16 -0.63 -7.69 4.38
N PHE A 17 -1.58 -6.96 4.97
CA PHE A 17 -1.42 -5.56 5.34
C PHE A 17 -1.43 -5.39 6.86
N THR A 18 -0.75 -4.36 7.35
CA THR A 18 -0.77 -3.97 8.75
C THR A 18 -2.05 -3.19 9.04
N PRO A 19 -3.01 -3.75 9.81
CA PRO A 19 -4.31 -3.11 10.01
C PRO A 19 -4.20 -1.87 10.92
N SER A 20 -5.21 -1.01 10.86
CA SER A 20 -5.32 0.20 11.66
C SER A 20 -6.77 0.52 11.95
N THR A 21 -7.15 0.45 13.22
CA THR A 21 -8.50 0.77 13.67
C THR A 21 -8.91 2.20 13.34
N PHE A 22 -7.99 3.16 13.45
CA PHE A 22 -8.20 4.55 13.04
C PHE A 22 -8.49 4.68 11.53
N VAL A 23 -7.71 4.02 10.68
CA VAL A 23 -7.95 4.06 9.22
C VAL A 23 -9.28 3.39 8.89
N GLN A 24 -9.59 2.26 9.53
CA GLN A 24 -10.86 1.56 9.36
C GLN A 24 -12.05 2.42 9.75
N SER A 25 -11.97 3.17 10.86
CA SER A 25 -13.08 4.03 11.30
C SER A 25 -13.31 5.24 10.39
N VAL A 26 -12.26 5.74 9.73
CA VAL A 26 -12.33 6.94 8.88
C VAL A 26 -12.63 6.59 7.42
N THR A 27 -12.04 5.51 6.90
CA THR A 27 -12.04 5.19 5.46
C THR A 27 -12.80 3.92 5.10
N GLY A 28 -13.20 3.12 6.09
CA GLY A 28 -13.89 1.84 5.85
C GLY A 28 -12.96 0.69 5.44
N ILE A 29 -11.64 0.90 5.39
CA ILE A 29 -10.63 -0.14 5.13
C ILE A 29 -9.53 -0.15 6.19
N ASP A 30 -8.86 -1.28 6.36
CA ASP A 30 -7.91 -1.51 7.45
C ASP A 30 -6.54 -0.86 7.24
N ASN A 31 -6.17 -0.53 6.00
CA ASN A 31 -4.90 0.10 5.65
C ASN A 31 -5.01 0.87 4.34
N VAL A 32 -4.46 2.09 4.26
CA VAL A 32 -4.41 2.87 3.01
C VAL A 32 -3.02 2.81 2.37
N CYS A 33 -1.97 3.12 3.12
CA CYS A 33 -0.63 3.33 2.57
C CYS A 33 -0.03 2.09 1.88
N GLU A 34 -0.16 0.90 2.47
CA GLU A 34 0.40 -0.34 1.89
C GLU A 34 -0.43 -0.82 0.71
N ARG A 35 -1.77 -0.70 0.79
CA ARG A 35 -2.66 -1.06 -0.31
C ARG A 35 -2.42 -0.16 -1.52
N ALA A 36 -2.26 1.15 -1.30
CA ALA A 36 -1.96 2.10 -2.36
C ALA A 36 -0.57 1.88 -2.96
N ALA A 37 0.43 1.57 -2.12
CA ALA A 37 1.77 1.22 -2.61
C ALA A 37 1.74 -0.06 -3.46
N LEU A 38 1.00 -1.08 -3.03
CA LEU A 38 0.91 -2.37 -3.73
C LEU A 38 -0.02 -2.34 -4.96
N TYR A 39 -0.92 -1.35 -5.08
CA TYR A 39 -1.89 -1.25 -6.18
C TYR A 39 -1.22 -1.30 -7.57
N GLY A 40 0.00 -0.76 -7.71
CA GLY A 40 0.78 -0.77 -8.95
C GLY A 40 2.10 -1.53 -8.85
N ALA A 41 2.27 -2.41 -7.87
CA ALA A 41 3.54 -3.06 -7.59
C ALA A 41 3.36 -4.56 -7.30
N GLU A 42 4.46 -5.30 -7.28
CA GLU A 42 4.40 -6.74 -6.99
C GLU A 42 4.62 -7.02 -5.49
N LYS A 43 5.52 -6.28 -4.85
CA LYS A 43 5.97 -6.62 -3.50
C LYS A 43 6.16 -5.40 -2.62
N LEU A 44 5.63 -5.46 -1.40
CA LEU A 44 5.97 -4.52 -0.33
C LEU A 44 7.43 -4.76 0.12
N ILE A 45 8.26 -3.74 -0.02
CA ILE A 45 9.64 -3.71 0.49
C ILE A 45 9.65 -3.17 1.92
N VAL A 46 8.87 -2.12 2.16
CA VAL A 46 8.73 -1.48 3.46
C VAL A 46 7.25 -1.45 3.84
N LYS A 47 6.91 -2.13 4.93
CA LYS A 47 5.59 -2.08 5.55
C LYS A 47 5.32 -0.73 6.20
N LYS A 48 4.07 -0.51 6.60
CA LYS A 48 3.56 0.71 7.24
C LYS A 48 4.51 1.22 8.32
N ASN A 49 5.13 2.36 8.05
CA ASN A 49 5.89 3.15 9.02
C ASN A 49 5.12 4.42 9.32
N ALA A 50 4.93 4.71 10.62
CA ALA A 50 4.22 5.88 11.10
C ALA A 50 5.22 6.88 11.70
N LEU A 51 5.15 8.14 11.27
CA LEU A 51 5.96 9.23 11.81
C LEU A 51 5.18 10.54 11.73
N ASN A 52 5.12 11.28 12.84
CA ASN A 52 4.50 12.61 12.91
C ASN A 52 3.08 12.68 12.32
N GLY A 53 2.24 11.67 12.60
CA GLY A 53 0.85 11.61 12.11
C GLY A 53 0.69 11.15 10.66
N VAL A 54 1.77 10.88 9.94
CA VAL A 54 1.76 10.36 8.56
C VAL A 54 2.19 8.89 8.56
N THR A 55 1.61 8.10 7.66
CA THR A 55 2.00 6.71 7.44
C THR A 55 2.43 6.49 6.01
N ALA A 56 3.57 5.84 5.80
CA ALA A 56 4.12 5.53 4.49
C ALA A 56 4.49 4.05 4.36
N ALA A 57 4.43 3.55 3.13
CA ALA A 57 4.84 2.20 2.74
C ALA A 57 5.52 2.27 1.37
N ILE A 58 6.39 1.31 1.06
CA ILE A 58 7.13 1.25 -0.20
C ILE A 58 6.92 -0.13 -0.81
N ALA A 59 6.55 -0.15 -2.09
CA ALA A 59 6.46 -1.35 -2.89
C ALA A 59 7.32 -1.20 -4.16
N ALA A 60 7.75 -2.32 -4.72
CA ALA A 60 8.43 -2.36 -6.00
C ALA A 60 7.68 -3.25 -6.99
N GLU A 61 7.70 -2.80 -8.24
CA GLU A 61 7.40 -3.63 -9.40
C GLU A 61 8.44 -4.74 -9.52
N LYS A 62 8.03 -5.90 -10.04
CA LYS A 62 9.00 -6.90 -10.43
C LYS A 62 9.65 -6.49 -11.73
N TRP A 63 10.95 -6.35 -11.66
CA TRP A 63 11.79 -6.10 -12.81
C TRP A 63 13.01 -7.00 -12.74
N GLU A 64 13.23 -7.75 -13.82
CA GLU A 64 14.37 -8.67 -13.96
C GLU A 64 15.05 -8.37 -15.29
N VAL A 65 16.39 -8.31 -15.28
CA VAL A 65 17.21 -8.27 -16.49
C VAL A 65 18.05 -9.53 -16.54
N ARG A 66 18.09 -10.14 -17.72
CA ARG A 66 18.99 -11.26 -18.04
C ARG A 66 19.99 -10.77 -19.06
N PHE A 67 21.26 -10.96 -18.76
CA PHE A 67 22.35 -10.71 -19.68
C PHE A 67 22.76 -12.04 -20.31
N GLU A 68 23.08 -12.01 -21.62
CA GLU A 68 23.67 -13.14 -22.35
C GLU A 68 25.16 -13.29 -22.04
#